data_AF-K1U364-F1
#
_entry.id   AF-K1U364-F1
#
_cell.length_a   1.000
_cell.length_b   1.000
_cell.length_c   1.000
_cell.angle_alpha   90.00
_cell.angle_beta   90.00
_cell.angle_gamma   90.00
#
_symmetry.space_group_name_H-M   'P 1'
#
loop_
_entity.id
_entity.type
_entity.pdbx_description
1 polymer ?
#
loop_
_entity_poly.entity_id
_entity_poly.type
_entity_poly.pdbx_seq_one_letter_code
_entity_poly.pdbx_strand_id
1 'polypeptide(L)' 'GGVIAIDLDEGDELAWVNVTDGNQELLVATKKGMSIRFKETDVRAMGRTARGVKALNVKRR' A
#
# COMPACT_ATOMS: atom_id res chain seq x y z
N GLY A 1 -13.11 11.82 18.55
CA GLY A 1 -11.74 12.12 18.11
C GLY A 1 -11.29 11.06 17.13
N GLY A 2 -10.53 11.43 16.10
CA GLY A 2 -9.92 10.47 15.17
C GLY A 2 -8.69 9.78 15.78
N VAL A 3 -8.24 8.69 15.18
CA VAL A 3 -7.01 7.99 15.56
C VAL A 3 -6.15 7.78 14.31
N ILE A 4 -4.84 7.95 14.43
CA ILE A 4 -3.88 7.72 13.34
C ILE A 4 -3.89 6.23 12.96
N ALA A 5 -3.95 5.96 11.65
CA ALA A 5 -4.08 4.61 11.09
C ALA A 5 -2.92 4.21 10.16
N ILE A 6 -2.05 5.15 9.81
CA ILE A 6 -0.82 4.95 9.03
C ILE A 6 0.09 6.17 9.22
N ASP A 7 1.41 5.95 9.25
CA ASP A 7 2.39 7.04 9.22
C ASP A 7 2.76 7.37 7.76
N LEU A 8 2.60 8.62 7.36
CA LEU A 8 2.93 9.13 6.02
C LEU A 8 4.13 10.07 6.09
N ASP A 9 4.96 10.06 5.05
CA ASP A 9 6.04 11.02 4.88
C ASP A 9 5.49 12.38 4.41
N GLU A 10 6.30 13.43 4.57
CA GLU A 10 5.92 14.76 4.12
C GLU A 10 5.70 14.78 2.60
N GLY A 11 4.52 15.23 2.18
CA GLY A 11 4.10 15.27 0.77
C GLY A 11 3.44 13.99 0.25
N ASP A 12 3.34 12.94 1.06
CA ASP A 12 2.55 11.75 0.73
C ASP A 12 1.11 11.88 1.21
N GLU A 13 0.20 11.19 0.54
CA GLU A 13 -1.23 11.17 0.85
C GLU A 13 -1.80 9.75 0.82
N LEU A 14 -2.83 9.51 1.64
CA LEU A 14 -3.59 8.27 1.59
C LEU A 14 -4.56 8.32 0.41
N ALA A 15 -4.29 7.53 -0.62
CA ALA A 15 -5.12 7.51 -1.82
C ALA A 15 -6.37 6.63 -1.67
N TRP A 16 -6.24 5.41 -1.14
CA TRP A 16 -7.34 4.45 -1.02
C TRP A 16 -7.16 3.51 0.18
N VAL A 17 -8.27 2.91 0.62
CA VAL A 17 -8.31 1.85 1.62
C VAL A 17 -9.30 0.80 1.17
N ASN A 18 -8.86 -0.46 1.16
CA ASN A 18 -9.72 -1.62 0.89
C ASN A 18 -9.63 -2.61 2.04
N VAL A 19 -10.75 -3.27 2.34
CA VAL A 19 -10.79 -4.40 3.27
C VAL A 19 -10.50 -5.68 2.49
N THR A 20 -9.65 -6.54 3.03
CA THR A 20 -9.30 -7.85 2.48
C THR A 20 -9.58 -8.96 3.50
N ASP A 21 -9.54 -10.22 3.07
CA ASP A 21 -9.96 -11.39 3.87
C ASP A 21 -8.86 -12.46 4.05
N GLY A 22 -7.63 -12.18 3.61
CA GLY A 22 -6.50 -13.10 3.66
C GLY A 22 -6.31 -13.97 2.41
N ASN A 23 -7.24 -13.94 1.44
CA ASN A 23 -7.20 -14.77 0.22
C ASN A 23 -7.19 -13.98 -1.10
N GLN A 24 -7.02 -12.66 -1.07
CA GLN A 24 -7.08 -11.80 -2.24
C GLN A 24 -5.75 -11.68 -2.99
N GLU A 25 -5.83 -11.42 -4.31
CA GLU A 25 -4.71 -10.91 -5.10
C GLU A 25 -4.82 -9.38 -5.22
N LEU A 26 -3.69 -8.69 -5.03
CA LEU A 26 -3.59 -7.25 -5.14
C LEU A 26 -2.93 -6.88 -6.47
N LEU A 27 -3.58 -6.01 -7.25
CA LEU A 27 -3.04 -5.42 -8.47
C LEU A 27 -2.81 -3.93 -8.24
N VAL A 28 -1.56 -3.49 -8.34
CA VAL A 28 -1.19 -2.08 -8.27
C VAL A 28 -0.69 -1.64 -9.63
N ALA A 29 -1.29 -0.59 -10.18
CA ALA A 29 -0.90 0.01 -11.45
C ALA A 29 -0.57 1.50 -11.27
N THR A 30 0.35 2.00 -12.08
CA THR A 30 0.81 3.39 -12.05
C THR A 30 0.39 4.13 -13.30
N LYS A 31 0.34 5.47 -13.23
CA LYS A 31 0.02 6.34 -14.38
C LYS A 31 0.91 6.10 -15.61
N LYS A 32 2.14 5.60 -15.43
CA LYS A 32 3.09 5.30 -16.51
C LYS A 32 2.96 3.87 -17.06
N GLY A 33 1.90 3.14 -16.71
CA GLY A 33 1.62 1.79 -17.23
C GLY A 33 2.45 0.68 -16.60
N MET A 34 3.22 0.95 -15.55
CA MET A 34 3.86 -0.12 -14.76
C MET A 34 2.85 -0.70 -13.78
N SER A 35 2.85 -2.02 -13.63
CA SER A 35 2.00 -2.73 -12.68
C SER A 35 2.71 -3.89 -11.99
N ILE A 36 2.20 -4.29 -10.83
CA ILE A 36 2.59 -5.51 -10.11
C ILE A 36 1.34 -6.21 -9.59
N ARG A 37 1.35 -7.55 -9.62
CA ARG A 37 0.34 -8.39 -8.97
C ARG A 37 1.01 -9.32 -7.96
N PHE A 38 0.46 -9.42 -6.76
CA PHE A 38 0.97 -10.27 -5.69
C PHE A 38 -0.18 -10.71 -4.78
N LYS A 39 0.03 -11.78 -3.99
CA LYS A 39 -0.97 -12.25 -3.02
C LYS A 39 -0.93 -11.33 -1.81
N GLU A 40 -2.08 -11.06 -1.17
CA GLU A 40 -2.06 -10.22 0.03
C GLU A 40 -1.19 -10.80 1.15
N THR A 41 -1.03 -12.13 1.19
CA THR A 41 -0.15 -12.84 2.12
C THR A 41 1.33 -12.55 1.93
N ASP A 42 1.73 -11.99 0.78
CA ASP A 42 3.11 -11.55 0.54
C ASP A 42 3.40 -10.23 1.30
N VAL A 43 2.38 -9.55 1.80
CA VAL A 43 2.48 -8.38 2.66
C VAL A 43 2.44 -8.80 4.12
N ARG A 44 3.48 -8.45 4.87
CA ARG A 44 3.52 -8.68 6.32
C ARG A 44 2.40 -7.89 7.02
N ALA A 45 1.70 -8.53 7.96
CA ALA A 45 0.83 -7.82 8.88
C ALA A 45 1.65 -6.87 9.76
N MET A 46 1.15 -5.65 9.99
CA MET A 46 1.84 -4.62 10.75
C MET A 46 0.88 -3.90 11.72
N GLY A 47 1.45 -3.27 12.74
CA GLY A 47 0.69 -2.39 13.63
C GLY A 47 0.18 -1.13 12.92
N ARG A 48 -0.80 -0.46 13.54
CA ARG A 48 -1.54 0.67 12.95
C ARG A 48 -0.66 1.89 12.60
N THR A 49 0.39 2.16 13.34
CA THR A 49 1.27 3.32 13.07
C THR A 49 2.47 2.94 12.20
N ALA A 50 2.42 1.80 11.51
CA ALA A 50 3.47 1.44 10.58
C ALA A 50 3.42 2.31 9.32
N ARG A 51 4.58 2.46 8.66
CA ARG A 51 4.69 3.06 7.31
C ARG A 51 4.25 2.12 6.18
N GLY A 52 4.05 0.84 6.50
CA GLY A 52 3.72 -0.20 5.52
C GLY A 52 4.94 -0.82 4.82
N VAL A 53 4.71 -1.37 3.63
CA VAL A 53 5.71 -2.01 2.76
C VAL A 53 5.67 -1.41 1.36
N LYS A 54 6.80 -1.43 0.66
CA LYS A 54 6.89 -0.93 -0.71
C LYS A 54 6.34 -1.98 -1.68
N ALA A 55 5.19 -1.72 -2.28
CA ALA A 55 4.58 -2.61 -3.28
C ALA A 55 5.28 -2.54 -4.65
N LEU A 56 5.66 -1.34 -5.11
CA LEU A 56 6.27 -1.14 -6.44
C LEU A 56 7.35 -0.05 -6.39
N ASN A 57 8.48 -0.29 -7.06
CA ASN A 57 9.52 0.73 -7.23
C ASN A 57 9.22 1.57 -8.49
N VAL A 58 8.67 2.76 -8.29
CA VAL A 58 8.41 3.72 -9.36
C VAL A 58 9.71 4.44 -9.73
N LYS A 59 10.29 4.12 -10.88
CA LYS A 59 11.42 4.92 -11.40
C LYS A 59 10.92 6.33 -11.74
N ARG A 60 11.39 7.33 -11.00
CA ARG A 60 11.33 8.73 -11.44
C ARG A 60 12.40 8.89 -12.53
N ARG A 61 11.95 9.10 -13.77
CA ARG A 61 12.76 9.71 -14.83
C ARG A 61 12.56 11.20 -14.72
#